data_AF-A0AAV1JRW5-F1
#
_entry.id   AF-A0AAV1JRW5-F1
#
_cell.length_a   1.000
_cell.length_b   1.000
_cell.length_c   1.000
_cell.angle_alpha   90.00
_cell.angle_beta   90.00
_cell.angle_gamma   90.00
#
_symmetry.space_group_name_H-M   'P 1'
#
loop_
_entity.id
_entity.type
_entity.pdbx_description
1 polymer ?
#
loop_
_entity_poly.entity_id
_entity_poly.type
_entity_poly.pdbx_seq_one_letter_code
_entity_poly.pdbx_strand_id
1 'polypeptide(L)'
;MQKLDLLKWICNPFQDPLPTGMSTKASEELIDLSEDSSQKNSFNRKPLTKFWLSVAGSYPCLFDEAMKVLLPFTTSYLCEAGFSNMVNIKTKYRNKLDLSNSLRLKVTKVEVDVKTVMAKHRKQFHPSH
;
A
#
# COMPACT_ATOMS: atom_id res chain seq x y z
N MET A 1 25.25 -5.02 3.75
CA MET A 1 25.09 -3.94 4.74
C MET A 1 24.85 -2.55 4.13
N GLN A 2 24.79 -2.37 2.80
CA GLN A 2 24.70 -1.05 2.15
C GLN A 2 23.26 -0.54 1.86
N LYS A 3 22.24 -1.42 1.93
CA LYS A 3 20.86 -1.06 1.54
C LYS A 3 20.13 -0.22 2.59
N LEU A 4 20.58 -0.24 3.85
CA LEU A 4 19.91 0.43 4.96
C LEU A 4 20.28 1.92 5.05
N ASP A 5 21.48 2.30 4.63
CA ASP A 5 21.94 3.69 4.65
C ASP A 5 21.17 4.58 3.66
N LEU A 6 20.71 4.00 2.55
CA LEU A 6 19.88 4.68 1.55
C LEU A 6 18.47 5.05 2.04
N LEU A 7 18.02 4.51 3.18
CA LEU A 7 16.65 4.70 3.68
C LEU A 7 16.58 5.71 4.83
N LYS A 8 17.72 6.17 5.32
CA LYS A 8 17.81 7.04 6.50
C LYS A 8 17.02 8.34 6.31
N TRP A 9 17.21 9.01 5.18
CA TRP A 9 16.47 10.22 4.80
C TRP A 9 14.94 10.01 4.70
N ILE A 10 14.48 8.79 4.41
CA ILE A 10 13.05 8.46 4.35
C ILE A 10 12.48 8.34 5.76
N CYS A 11 13.26 7.78 6.68
CA CYS A 11 12.89 7.69 8.08
C CYS A 11 12.97 9.05 8.77
N ASN A 12 13.93 9.89 8.40
CA ASN A 12 14.08 11.23 8.95
C ASN A 12 14.64 12.22 7.90
N PRO A 13 13.76 12.95 7.18
CA PRO A 13 14.21 13.91 6.16
C PRO A 13 14.81 15.20 6.75
N PHE A 14 14.84 15.36 8.08
CA PHE A 14 15.29 16.59 8.76
C PHE A 14 16.67 16.48 9.43
N GLN A 15 17.31 15.31 9.40
CA GLN A 15 18.56 15.07 10.12
C GLN A 15 19.66 14.41 9.28
N ASP A 16 19.31 13.75 8.18
CA ASP A 16 20.25 12.92 7.43
C ASP A 16 20.80 13.64 6.18
N PRO A 17 22.05 13.35 5.80
CA PRO A 17 22.65 13.91 4.59
C PRO A 17 21.95 13.40 3.33
N LEU A 18 22.03 14.22 2.28
CA LEU A 18 21.46 13.92 0.96
C LEU A 18 21.83 12.50 0.48
N PRO A 19 20.84 11.68 0.09
CA PRO A 19 21.11 10.34 -0.42
C PRO A 19 21.85 10.38 -1.76
N THR A 20 22.88 9.54 -1.89
CA THR A 20 23.61 9.36 -3.15
C THR A 20 22.72 8.68 -4.20
N GLY A 21 22.54 9.30 -5.36
CA GLY A 21 21.74 8.75 -6.47
C GLY A 21 20.32 9.29 -6.59
N MET A 22 19.94 10.28 -5.79
CA MET A 22 18.68 11.03 -5.95
C MET A 22 18.77 12.02 -7.13
N SER A 23 17.64 12.24 -7.81
CA SER A 23 17.53 13.28 -8.84
C SER A 23 17.81 14.67 -8.26
N THR A 24 18.32 15.59 -9.08
CA THR A 24 18.60 16.97 -8.67
C THR A 24 17.35 17.66 -8.10
N LYS A 25 16.20 17.52 -8.78
CA LYS A 25 14.93 18.10 -8.32
C LYS A 25 14.46 17.54 -6.97
N ALA A 26 14.58 16.23 -6.77
CA ALA A 26 14.21 15.61 -5.51
C ALA A 26 15.18 16.02 -4.38
N SER A 27 16.45 16.25 -4.71
CA SER A 27 17.44 16.78 -3.76
C SER A 27 17.11 18.21 -3.34
N GLU A 28 16.72 19.08 -4.28
CA GLU A 28 16.26 20.45 -3.99
C GLU A 28 15.01 20.43 -3.10
N GLU A 29 14.01 19.62 -3.46
CA GLU A 29 12.80 19.46 -2.65
C GLU A 29 13.09 18.92 -1.24
N LEU A 30 14.09 18.04 -1.08
CA LEU A 30 14.51 17.54 0.24
C LEU A 30 15.16 18.63 1.09
N ILE A 31 15.98 19.48 0.48
CA ILE A 31 16.58 20.64 1.16
C ILE A 31 15.47 21.57 1.64
N ASP A 32 14.55 21.95 0.75
CA ASP A 32 13.42 22.83 1.07
C ASP A 32 12.53 22.24 2.18
N LEU A 33 12.26 20.93 2.11
CA LEU A 33 11.51 20.22 3.15
C LEU A 33 12.26 20.24 4.50
N SER A 34 13.57 20.02 4.49
CA SER A 34 14.39 19.92 5.70
C SER A 34 14.49 21.25 6.48
N GLU A 35 14.42 22.37 5.75
CA GLU A 35 14.44 23.72 6.32
C GLU A 35 13.04 24.19 6.78
N ASP A 36 11.97 23.47 6.40
CA ASP A 36 10.60 23.82 6.81
C ASP A 36 10.28 23.32 8.22
N SER A 37 10.34 24.24 9.18
CA SER A 37 9.98 24.00 10.59
C SER A 37 8.52 23.56 10.80
N SER A 38 7.58 23.98 9.94
CA SER A 38 6.18 23.56 9.98
C SER A 38 6.07 22.08 9.59
N GLN A 39 6.79 21.68 8.54
CA GLN A 39 6.84 20.27 8.12
C GLN A 39 7.54 19.41 9.16
N LYS A 40 8.58 19.92 9.82
CA LYS A 40 9.24 19.22 10.94
C LYS A 40 8.29 18.96 12.11
N ASN A 41 7.47 19.96 12.46
CA ASN A 41 6.43 19.80 13.48
C ASN A 41 5.32 18.84 13.02
N SER A 42 4.92 18.90 11.75
CA SER A 42 3.96 17.97 11.13
C SER A 42 4.48 16.52 11.17
N PHE A 43 5.75 16.30 10.86
CA PHE A 43 6.44 15.01 10.91
C PHE A 43 6.37 14.39 12.32
N ASN A 44 6.71 15.16 13.36
CA ASN A 44 6.70 14.67 14.74
C ASN A 44 5.29 14.31 15.26
N ARG A 45 4.23 14.78 14.59
CA ARG A 45 2.83 14.57 15.01
C ARG A 45 2.11 13.50 14.19
N LYS A 46 2.69 13.04 13.07
CA LYS A 46 2.04 12.11 12.14
C LYS A 46 2.83 10.81 12.04
N PRO A 47 2.15 9.67 11.86
CA PRO A 47 2.81 8.46 11.39
C PRO A 47 3.54 8.71 10.07
N LEU A 48 4.68 8.03 9.86
CA LEU A 48 5.57 8.21 8.72
C LEU A 48 4.82 8.19 7.36
N THR A 49 3.93 7.22 7.16
CA THR A 49 3.14 7.08 5.93
C THR A 49 2.19 8.27 5.72
N LYS A 50 1.57 8.77 6.79
CA LYS A 50 0.67 9.93 6.73
C LYS A 50 1.43 11.23 6.50
N PHE A 51 2.65 11.33 7.02
CA PHE A 51 3.53 12.46 6.73
C PHE A 51 3.88 12.52 5.24
N TRP A 52 4.41 11.43 4.67
CA TRP A 52 4.77 11.37 3.25
C TRP A 52 3.59 11.66 2.33
N LEU A 53 2.40 11.12 2.65
CA LEU A 53 1.18 11.46 1.90
C LEU A 53 0.80 12.94 1.98
N SER A 54 1.10 13.62 3.09
CA SER A 54 0.76 15.04 3.25
C SER A 54 1.68 15.99 2.50
N VAL A 55 2.90 15.56 2.17
CA VAL A 55 3.88 16.36 1.42
C VAL A 55 3.85 16.09 -0.09
N ALA A 56 3.07 15.10 -0.54
CA ALA A 56 2.98 14.68 -1.94
C ALA A 56 2.62 15.81 -2.93
N GLY A 57 1.80 16.78 -2.52
CA GLY A 57 1.42 17.91 -3.37
C GLY A 57 2.47 19.01 -3.45
N SER A 58 3.26 19.19 -2.39
CA SER A 58 4.26 20.26 -2.28
C SER A 58 5.64 19.81 -2.75
N TYR A 59 5.96 18.53 -2.61
CA TYR A 59 7.25 17.93 -2.92
C TYR A 59 7.05 16.64 -3.75
N PRO A 60 6.51 16.75 -4.98
CA PRO A 60 6.11 15.59 -5.77
C PRO A 60 7.30 14.73 -6.20
N CYS A 61 8.45 15.32 -6.56
CA CYS A 61 9.62 14.54 -7.00
C CYS A 61 10.21 13.74 -5.84
N LEU A 62 10.29 14.37 -4.66
CA LEU A 62 10.76 13.75 -3.43
C LEU A 62 9.81 12.66 -2.94
N PHE A 63 8.50 12.92 -3.02
CA PHE A 63 7.47 11.95 -2.67
C PHE A 63 7.60 10.69 -3.52
N ASP A 64 7.77 10.83 -4.84
CA ASP A 64 7.94 9.70 -5.75
C ASP A 64 9.17 8.86 -5.39
N GLU A 65 10.30 9.50 -5.05
CA GLU A 65 11.49 8.77 -4.57
C GLU A 65 11.24 8.05 -3.24
N ALA A 66 10.55 8.69 -2.29
CA ALA A 66 10.20 8.05 -1.02
C ALA A 66 9.26 6.85 -1.23
N MET A 67 8.32 6.95 -2.17
CA MET A 67 7.35 5.89 -2.47
C MET A 67 8.00 4.67 -3.12
N LYS A 68 9.01 4.83 -3.98
CA LYS A 68 9.75 3.69 -4.56
C LYS A 68 10.33 2.76 -3.48
N VAL A 69 10.67 3.31 -2.32
CA VAL A 69 11.22 2.55 -1.20
C VAL A 69 10.17 2.16 -0.16
N LEU A 70 9.14 2.98 0.06
CA LEU A 70 8.07 2.67 1.02
C LEU A 70 7.04 1.67 0.48
N LEU A 71 6.86 1.58 -0.84
CA LEU A 71 5.88 0.69 -1.49
C LEU A 71 6.37 -0.65 -2.10
N PRO A 72 7.66 -1.06 -2.08
CA PRO A 72 8.09 -2.26 -2.80
C PRO A 72 7.48 -3.56 -2.23
N PHE A 73 6.90 -3.50 -1.02
CA PHE A 73 6.31 -4.66 -0.36
C PHE A 73 4.81 -4.86 -0.62
N THR A 74 4.07 -3.91 -1.17
CA THR A 74 2.65 -4.15 -1.42
C THR A 74 2.44 -5.04 -2.65
N THR A 75 3.18 -4.87 -3.75
CA THR A 75 2.90 -5.66 -4.96
C THR A 75 3.40 -7.09 -4.90
N SER A 76 4.63 -7.35 -4.43
CA SER A 76 5.17 -8.71 -4.35
C SER A 76 4.47 -9.56 -3.29
N TYR A 77 4.27 -9.04 -2.07
CA TYR A 77 3.53 -9.77 -1.03
C TYR A 77 2.06 -9.95 -1.42
N LEU A 78 1.38 -8.94 -1.98
CA LEU A 78 0.00 -9.12 -2.43
C LEU A 78 -0.09 -10.05 -3.64
N CYS A 79 0.91 -10.07 -4.53
CA CYS A 79 1.00 -11.08 -5.58
C CYS A 79 1.17 -12.46 -4.98
N GLU A 80 2.13 -12.67 -4.08
CA GLU A 80 2.41 -13.97 -3.46
C GLU A 80 1.23 -14.48 -2.63
N ALA A 81 0.63 -13.61 -1.81
CA ALA A 81 -0.60 -13.91 -1.07
C ALA A 81 -1.78 -14.15 -2.01
N GLY A 82 -1.89 -13.38 -3.09
CA GLY A 82 -2.89 -13.55 -4.14
C GLY A 82 -2.77 -14.90 -4.84
N PHE A 83 -1.57 -15.27 -5.28
CA PHE A 83 -1.28 -16.55 -5.91
C PHE A 83 -1.50 -17.72 -4.94
N SER A 84 -1.04 -17.61 -3.69
CA SER A 84 -1.29 -18.62 -2.65
C SER A 84 -2.80 -18.81 -2.41
N ASN A 85 -3.55 -17.71 -2.35
CA ASN A 85 -5.01 -17.77 -2.19
C ASN A 85 -5.70 -18.37 -3.41
N MET A 86 -5.27 -18.03 -4.62
CA MET A 86 -5.79 -18.61 -5.87
C MET A 86 -5.56 -20.13 -5.90
N VAL A 87 -4.33 -20.58 -5.59
CA VAL A 87 -4.00 -22.01 -5.51
C VAL A 87 -4.89 -22.69 -4.47
N ASN A 88 -5.01 -22.12 -3.27
CA ASN A 88 -5.88 -22.66 -2.22
C ASN A 88 -7.37 -22.76 -2.64
N ILE A 89 -7.91 -21.76 -3.33
CA ILE A 89 -9.30 -21.79 -3.83
C ILE A 89 -9.48 -22.90 -4.87
N LYS A 90 -8.53 -23.01 -5.81
CA LYS A 90 -8.60 -23.97 -6.92
C LYS A 90 -8.39 -25.42 -6.48
N THR A 91 -7.44 -25.67 -5.57
CA THR A 91 -7.05 -27.03 -5.19
C THR A 91 -7.86 -27.58 -4.01
N LYS A 92 -8.05 -26.79 -2.95
CA LYS A 92 -8.59 -27.28 -1.68
C LYS A 92 -10.12 -27.28 -1.64
N TYR A 93 -10.76 -26.32 -2.29
CA TYR A 93 -12.22 -26.20 -2.29
C TYR A 93 -12.88 -26.79 -3.55
N ARG A 94 -12.10 -27.17 -4.59
CA ARG A 94 -12.58 -27.60 -5.93
C ARG A 94 -13.77 -26.77 -6.42
N ASN A 95 -13.73 -25.48 -6.12
CA ASN A 95 -14.92 -24.65 -6.12
C ASN A 95 -15.18 -24.13 -7.54
N LYS A 96 -16.42 -24.27 -8.04
CA LYS A 96 -16.88 -23.57 -9.27
C LYS A 96 -17.10 -22.07 -9.05
N LEU A 97 -16.76 -21.56 -7.86
CA LEU A 97 -16.86 -20.15 -7.52
C LEU A 97 -15.99 -19.33 -8.46
N ASP A 98 -16.51 -18.16 -8.83
CA ASP A 98 -15.73 -17.19 -9.58
C ASP A 98 -14.46 -16.83 -8.81
N LEU A 99 -13.33 -17.18 -9.41
CA LEU A 99 -12.01 -16.97 -8.86
C LEU A 99 -11.75 -15.48 -8.62
N SER A 100 -12.24 -14.62 -9.50
CA SER A 100 -12.03 -13.18 -9.43
C SER A 100 -12.68 -12.60 -8.17
N ASN A 101 -13.97 -12.82 -7.97
CA ASN A 101 -14.68 -12.34 -6.78
C ASN A 101 -14.14 -12.97 -5.48
N SER A 102 -13.82 -14.27 -5.49
CA SER A 102 -13.30 -14.97 -4.32
C SER A 102 -11.92 -14.46 -3.90
N LEU A 103 -11.05 -14.20 -4.88
CA LEU A 103 -9.73 -13.65 -4.64
C LEU A 103 -9.82 -12.20 -4.16
N ARG A 104 -10.70 -11.40 -4.77
CA ARG A 104 -10.95 -10.01 -4.35
C ARG A 104 -11.35 -9.94 -2.88
N LEU A 105 -12.25 -10.81 -2.42
CA LEU A 105 -12.67 -10.86 -1.01
C LEU A 105 -11.55 -11.29 -0.06
N LYS A 106 -10.64 -12.17 -0.49
CA LYS A 106 -9.53 -12.62 0.37
C LYS A 106 -8.35 -11.64 0.43
N VAL A 107 -8.13 -10.88 -0.63
CA VAL A 107 -6.98 -9.96 -0.75
C VAL A 107 -7.34 -8.54 -0.29
N THR A 108 -8.62 -8.19 -0.25
CA THR A 108 -9.10 -6.88 0.19
C THR A 108 -9.80 -6.97 1.54
N LYS A 109 -9.81 -5.86 2.31
CA LYS A 109 -10.63 -5.74 3.54
C LYS A 109 -12.08 -5.35 3.23
N VAL A 110 -12.62 -5.76 2.09
CA VAL A 110 -14.00 -5.44 1.70
C VAL A 110 -14.94 -6.33 2.51
N GLU A 111 -15.78 -5.71 3.33
CA GLU A 111 -16.84 -6.42 4.01
C GLU A 111 -17.93 -6.82 3.01
N VAL A 112 -18.32 -8.10 3.05
CA VAL A 112 -19.43 -8.60 2.26
C VAL A 112 -20.72 -8.26 2.97
N ASP A 113 -21.59 -7.46 2.34
CA ASP A 113 -22.97 -7.32 2.79
C ASP A 113 -23.76 -8.60 2.48
N VAL A 114 -23.70 -9.54 3.43
CA VAL A 114 -24.34 -10.86 3.36
C VAL A 114 -25.84 -10.72 3.17
N LYS A 115 -26.48 -9.69 3.77
CA LYS A 115 -27.94 -9.50 3.67
C LYS A 115 -28.34 -9.18 2.24
N THR A 116 -27.60 -8.29 1.59
CA THR A 116 -27.82 -7.93 0.18
C THR A 116 -27.57 -9.10 -0.77
N VAL A 117 -26.52 -9.90 -0.52
CA VAL A 117 -26.24 -11.11 -1.33
C VAL A 117 -27.35 -12.14 -1.20
N MET A 118 -27.81 -12.41 0.03
CA MET A 118 -28.92 -13.34 0.28
C MET A 118 -30.22 -12.88 -0.38
N ALA A 119 -30.52 -11.58 -0.36
CA ALA A 119 -31.71 -11.03 -1.00
C ALA A 119 -31.68 -11.19 -2.53
N LYS A 120 -30.53 -10.97 -3.18
CA LYS A 120 -30.37 -11.09 -4.64
C LYS A 120 -30.41 -12.54 -5.15
N HIS A 121 -29.99 -13.50 -4.33
CA HIS A 121 -29.93 -14.91 -4.70
C HIS A 121 -31.09 -15.77 -4.16
N ARG A 122 -32.18 -15.15 -3.67
CA ARG A 122 -33.44 -15.86 -3.42
C ARG A 122 -34.09 -16.30 -4.75
N LYS A 123 -33.54 -17.31 -5.42
CA LYS A 123 -34.25 -18.06 -6.46
C LYS A 123 -34.41 -19.51 -6.03
N GLN A 124 -35.65 -19.79 -5.64
CA GLN A 124 -36.36 -21.07 -5.59
C GLN A 124 -35.64 -22.26 -4.93
N PHE A 125 -35.94 -22.44 -3.63
CA PHE A 125 -36.00 -23.78 -3.04
C PHE A 125 -37.18 -24.49 -3.70
N HIS A 126 -36.93 -25.31 -4.72
CA HIS A 126 -37.94 -26.24 -5.20
C HIS A 126 -38.01 -27.38 -4.18
N PRO A 127 -39.14 -27.57 -3.48
CA PRO A 127 -39.30 -28.74 -2.64
C PRO A 127 -39.31 -29.96 -3.56
N SER A 128 -38.36 -30.87 -3.36
CA SER A 128 -38.42 -32.22 -3.91
C SER A 128 -39.59 -32.94 -3.24
N HIS A 129 -40.58 -33.31 -4.05
CA HIS A 129 -41.66 -34.23 -3.68
C HIS A 129 -41.16 -35.67 -3.69
#